data_AF-A0A2A9CNT3-F1
#
_entry.id   AF-A0A2A9CNT3-F1
#
_cell.length_a   1.000
_cell.length_b   1.000
_cell.length_c   1.000
_cell.angle_alpha   90.00
_cell.angle_beta   90.00
_cell.angle_gamma   90.00
#
_symmetry.space_group_name_H-M   'P 1'
#
loop_
_entity.id
_entity.type
_entity.pdbx_description
1 polymer ?
#
loop_
_entity_poly.entity_id
_entity_poly.type
_entity_poly.pdbx_seq_one_letter_code
_entity_poly.pdbx_strand_id
1 'polypeptide(L)'
;MTMRSQLDVQSRTWRATTAIIVAVMALAGCQQSTAPSVIPKPTRSTSAHPTGAPSATGQTWTSSAADIAAARAALPALQVREPRRGNADYRRIAFGPAWTDTDHNGCNQRDDVLLRDVARSAPYRVGTQRGCDHDLLAGTWIDPYSGTPTTLTDAKSQQQAPLVQIDHIVALSVAWRDGARDWTDDQRLTFANDLRNLVATSGATNQAKGGSDAASWRPIPSAQCTYAVRYVGIKAAYALAITPAESDALAGMLHRCG
;
A
#
# COMPACT_ATOMS: atom_id res chain seq x y z
N MET A 1 42.63 9.01 -49.53
CA MET A 1 41.75 10.10 -49.98
C MET A 1 41.06 10.70 -48.76
N THR A 2 41.51 11.90 -48.43
CA THR A 2 41.04 12.82 -47.40
C THR A 2 39.61 13.31 -47.67
N MET A 3 38.80 13.46 -46.62
CA MET A 3 38.19 14.75 -46.28
C MET A 3 37.48 14.67 -44.91
N ARG A 4 38.04 15.43 -43.96
CA ARG A 4 37.38 15.94 -42.77
C ARG A 4 36.40 17.04 -43.19
N SER A 5 35.25 17.12 -42.53
CA SER A 5 34.43 18.34 -42.48
C SER A 5 34.03 18.59 -41.02
N GLN A 6 34.67 19.61 -40.45
CA GLN A 6 34.26 20.28 -39.21
C GLN A 6 33.27 21.40 -39.54
N LEU A 7 32.79 22.05 -38.47
CA LEU A 7 32.04 23.31 -38.37
C LEU A 7 30.51 23.10 -38.33
N ASP A 8 29.71 23.66 -37.42
CA ASP A 8 29.91 24.87 -36.61
C ASP A 8 29.11 24.80 -35.30
N VAL A 9 29.71 25.30 -34.22
CA VAL A 9 29.09 25.55 -32.91
C VAL A 9 28.57 26.99 -32.93
N GLN A 10 27.25 27.18 -32.99
CA GLN A 10 26.64 28.50 -32.76
C GLN A 10 26.13 28.62 -31.32
N SER A 11 26.90 29.33 -30.51
CA SER A 11 26.52 29.80 -29.18
C SER A 11 25.69 31.08 -29.30
N ARG A 12 24.41 31.05 -28.90
CA ARG A 12 23.57 32.25 -28.75
C ARG A 12 23.63 32.73 -27.31
N THR A 13 24.45 33.74 -27.08
CA THR A 13 24.47 34.53 -25.84
C THR A 13 23.24 35.44 -25.80
N TRP A 14 22.41 35.28 -24.76
CA TRP A 14 21.32 36.21 -24.45
C TRP A 14 21.81 37.17 -23.37
N ARG A 15 21.89 38.47 -23.69
CA ARG A 15 22.04 39.57 -22.73
C ARG A 15 20.92 40.58 -22.97
N ALA A 16 20.11 40.85 -21.94
CA ALA A 16 19.34 42.09 -21.75
C ALA A 16 18.69 42.02 -20.35
N THR A 17 19.33 42.62 -19.33
CA THR A 17 19.00 43.92 -18.71
C THR A 17 17.87 43.86 -17.67
N THR A 18 18.28 43.77 -16.40
CA THR A 18 17.45 43.94 -15.20
C THR A 18 17.26 45.43 -14.94
N ALA A 19 16.01 45.91 -14.91
CA ALA A 19 15.67 47.26 -14.45
C ALA A 19 15.39 47.22 -12.93
N ILE A 20 16.12 48.04 -12.19
CA ILE A 20 15.96 48.30 -10.75
C ILE A 20 14.93 49.42 -10.61
N ILE A 21 13.86 49.18 -9.84
CA ILE A 21 13.01 50.24 -9.31
C ILE A 21 13.06 50.16 -7.79
N VAL A 22 13.69 51.16 -7.19
CA VAL A 22 13.66 51.47 -5.76
C VAL A 22 12.52 52.46 -5.53
N ALA A 23 11.61 52.14 -4.62
CA ALA A 23 10.71 53.12 -4.03
C ALA A 23 10.66 52.90 -2.52
N VAL A 24 11.31 53.80 -1.79
CA VAL A 24 11.26 53.95 -0.34
C VAL A 24 10.12 54.92 -0.03
N MET A 25 9.17 54.54 0.83
CA MET A 25 8.47 55.50 1.68
C MET A 25 8.17 54.89 3.03
N ALA A 26 8.82 55.46 4.05
CA ALA A 26 8.54 55.25 5.46
C ALA A 26 7.39 56.15 5.87
N LEU A 27 6.43 55.62 6.65
CA LEU A 27 5.57 56.44 7.49
C LEU A 27 5.42 55.82 8.88
N ALA A 28 5.60 56.73 9.84
CA ALA A 28 5.49 56.69 11.29
C ALA A 28 4.35 55.82 11.85
N GLY A 29 4.63 55.24 13.01
CA GLY A 29 3.71 54.37 13.73
C GLY A 29 2.76 55.06 14.71
N CYS A 30 2.02 54.21 15.42
CA CYS A 30 1.44 54.46 16.73
C CYS A 30 1.41 53.09 17.44
N GLN A 31 2.30 52.89 18.40
CA GLN A 31 2.21 51.80 19.36
C GLN A 31 1.15 52.17 20.39
N GLN A 32 0.11 51.35 20.52
CA GLN A 32 -0.75 51.37 21.71
C GLN A 32 -0.45 50.12 22.53
N SER A 33 0.27 50.34 23.62
CA SER A 33 0.37 49.41 24.73
C SER A 33 -0.99 49.28 25.41
N THR A 34 -1.67 48.17 25.20
CA THR A 34 -2.74 47.70 26.08
C THR A 34 -2.18 46.61 26.97
N ALA A 35 -2.14 46.88 28.28
CA ALA A 35 -1.80 45.90 29.30
C ALA A 35 -2.72 44.66 29.18
N PRO A 36 -2.21 43.43 29.36
CA PRO A 36 -3.05 42.25 29.37
C PRO A 36 -3.87 42.23 30.67
N SER A 37 -5.19 42.25 30.53
CA SER A 37 -6.13 41.95 31.60
C SER A 37 -5.89 40.52 32.07
N VAL A 38 -5.51 40.35 33.34
CA VAL A 38 -5.34 39.05 33.97
C VAL A 38 -6.72 38.40 34.14
N ILE A 39 -7.09 37.56 33.18
CA ILE A 39 -8.22 36.63 33.31
C ILE A 39 -7.68 35.41 34.08
N PRO A 40 -8.27 35.02 35.22
CA PRO A 40 -7.87 33.79 35.89
C PRO A 40 -8.19 32.60 34.97
N LYS A 41 -7.14 31.88 34.59
CA LYS A 41 -7.18 30.64 33.80
C LYS A 41 -8.12 29.64 34.49
N PRO A 42 -9.12 29.05 33.81
CA PRO A 42 -9.86 27.94 34.39
C PRO A 42 -8.87 26.79 34.62
N THR A 43 -8.82 26.31 35.86
CA THR A 43 -8.02 25.17 36.30
C THR A 43 -8.42 23.97 35.47
N ARG A 44 -7.61 23.64 34.45
CA ARG A 44 -7.77 22.41 33.66
C ARG A 44 -7.44 21.26 34.60
N SER A 45 -8.47 20.59 35.12
CA SER A 45 -8.34 19.26 35.72
C SER A 45 -7.54 18.40 34.76
N THR A 46 -6.33 18.05 35.16
CA THR A 46 -5.52 17.01 34.52
C THR A 46 -6.19 15.68 34.83
N SER A 47 -7.22 15.33 34.05
CA SER A 47 -7.63 13.94 33.91
C SER A 47 -6.45 13.20 33.31
N ALA A 48 -5.81 12.37 34.14
CA ALA A 48 -4.75 11.47 33.72
C ALA A 48 -5.28 10.61 32.57
N HIS A 49 -4.72 10.82 31.38
CA HIS A 49 -4.91 9.93 30.25
C HIS A 49 -4.19 8.63 30.61
N PRO A 50 -4.83 7.46 30.60
CA PRO A 50 -4.09 6.22 30.74
C PRO A 50 -3.20 6.09 29.50
N THR A 51 -1.90 6.31 29.68
CA THR A 51 -0.87 5.95 28.71
C THR A 51 -0.79 4.43 28.66
N GLY A 52 -1.77 3.82 28.01
CA GLY A 52 -1.63 2.47 27.48
C GLY A 52 -0.70 2.55 26.28
N ALA A 53 0.57 2.23 26.47
CA ALA A 53 1.45 1.93 25.36
C ALA A 53 0.79 0.83 24.50
N PRO A 54 0.68 0.98 23.17
CA PRO A 54 0.20 -0.13 22.36
C PRO A 54 1.23 -1.26 22.50
N SER A 55 0.79 -2.41 22.98
CA SER A 55 1.55 -3.65 22.90
C SER A 55 1.94 -3.88 21.45
N ALA A 56 3.18 -3.57 21.11
CA ALA A 56 3.79 -3.83 19.82
C ALA A 56 4.22 -5.30 19.76
N THR A 57 3.25 -6.23 19.77
CA THR A 57 3.46 -7.54 19.18
C THR A 57 3.42 -7.34 17.67
N GLY A 58 4.54 -7.52 16.96
CA GLY A 58 4.59 -7.47 15.50
C GLY A 58 3.43 -8.28 14.93
N GLN A 59 2.59 -7.66 14.11
CA GLN A 59 1.36 -8.26 13.64
C GLN A 59 1.68 -9.49 12.81
N THR A 60 1.58 -10.67 13.42
CA THR A 60 1.16 -11.84 12.68
C THR A 60 -0.22 -11.51 12.13
N TRP A 61 -0.39 -11.69 10.84
CA TRP A 61 -1.69 -11.62 10.18
C TRP A 61 -2.62 -12.60 10.88
N THR A 62 -3.36 -12.10 11.86
CA THR A 62 -4.31 -12.87 12.67
C THR A 62 -5.71 -12.42 12.29
N SER A 63 -6.63 -13.37 12.25
CA SER A 63 -8.04 -13.11 12.03
C SER A 63 -8.75 -13.28 13.35
N SER A 64 -9.59 -12.32 13.74
CA SER A 64 -10.43 -12.47 14.92
C SER A 64 -11.46 -13.59 14.71
N ALA A 65 -12.04 -14.10 15.80
CA ALA A 65 -13.15 -15.05 15.71
C ALA A 65 -14.34 -14.49 14.89
N ALA A 66 -14.57 -13.18 14.98
CA ALA A 66 -15.60 -12.49 14.20
C ALA A 66 -15.26 -12.48 12.70
N ASP A 67 -14.00 -12.22 12.33
CA ASP A 67 -13.57 -12.25 10.92
C ASP A 67 -13.68 -13.65 10.33
N ILE A 68 -13.32 -14.69 11.10
CA ILE A 68 -13.45 -16.08 10.70
C ILE A 68 -14.93 -16.45 10.48
N ALA A 69 -15.81 -16.07 11.41
CA ALA A 69 -17.24 -16.32 11.27
C ALA A 69 -17.83 -15.60 10.05
N ALA A 70 -17.45 -14.34 9.83
CA ALA A 70 -17.86 -13.57 8.67
C ALA A 70 -17.39 -14.21 7.35
N ALA A 71 -16.14 -14.67 7.27
CA ALA A 71 -15.62 -15.36 6.09
C ALA A 71 -16.34 -16.70 5.82
N ARG A 72 -16.61 -17.49 6.86
CA ARG A 72 -17.37 -18.75 6.75
C ARG A 72 -18.80 -18.50 6.24
N ALA A 73 -19.44 -17.41 6.67
CA ALA A 73 -20.77 -17.03 6.20
C ALA A 73 -20.76 -16.45 4.77
N ALA A 74 -19.72 -15.68 4.42
CA ALA A 74 -19.62 -15.02 3.12
C ALA A 74 -19.25 -15.97 1.99
N LEU A 75 -18.39 -16.96 2.22
CA LEU A 75 -17.92 -17.89 1.18
C LEU A 75 -19.06 -18.56 0.39
N PRO A 76 -20.07 -19.20 1.01
CA PRO A 76 -21.17 -19.81 0.27
C PRO A 76 -22.13 -18.80 -0.39
N ALA A 77 -22.05 -17.52 -0.02
CA ALA A 77 -22.85 -16.45 -0.60
C ALA A 77 -22.20 -15.80 -1.84
N LEU A 78 -20.93 -16.09 -2.12
CA LEU A 78 -20.25 -15.60 -3.32
C LEU A 78 -20.89 -16.21 -4.58
N GLN A 79 -21.00 -15.41 -5.64
CA GLN A 79 -21.51 -15.89 -6.91
C GLN A 79 -20.53 -16.90 -7.52
N VAL A 80 -20.96 -18.16 -7.65
CA VAL A 80 -20.17 -19.19 -8.32
C VAL A 80 -20.25 -19.01 -9.84
N ARG A 81 -19.10 -19.04 -10.52
CA ARG A 81 -19.00 -19.02 -12.00
C ARG A 81 -17.97 -20.03 -12.47
N GLU A 82 -18.20 -20.60 -13.65
CA GLU A 82 -17.22 -21.49 -14.28
C GLU A 82 -15.92 -20.75 -14.60
N PRO A 83 -14.75 -21.42 -14.50
CA PRO A 83 -13.48 -20.82 -14.85
C PRO A 83 -13.48 -20.30 -16.29
N ARG A 84 -13.11 -19.04 -16.49
CA ARG A 84 -12.83 -18.53 -17.83
C ARG A 84 -11.49 -19.09 -18.31
N ARG A 85 -11.44 -19.53 -19.57
CA ARG A 85 -10.21 -20.04 -20.19
C ARG A 85 -9.27 -18.91 -20.57
N GLY A 86 -8.06 -18.95 -20.01
CA GLY A 86 -6.97 -18.03 -20.36
C GLY A 86 -7.09 -16.64 -19.72
N ASN A 87 -6.01 -15.86 -19.85
CA ASN A 87 -5.90 -14.46 -19.42
C ASN A 87 -5.51 -13.56 -20.60
N ALA A 88 -5.85 -13.94 -21.83
CA ALA A 88 -5.40 -13.24 -23.03
C ALA A 88 -5.95 -11.80 -23.14
N ASP A 89 -7.13 -11.54 -22.56
CA ASP A 89 -7.77 -10.23 -22.50
C ASP A 89 -7.42 -9.44 -21.23
N TYR A 90 -6.56 -9.99 -20.34
CA TYR A 90 -6.17 -9.31 -19.11
C TYR A 90 -5.34 -8.06 -19.42
N ARG A 91 -5.81 -6.91 -18.89
CA ARG A 91 -5.13 -5.62 -19.04
C ARG A 91 -4.76 -5.05 -17.67
N ARG A 92 -3.54 -5.31 -17.19
CA ARG A 92 -3.02 -4.74 -15.93
C ARG A 92 -3.15 -3.21 -15.90
N ILE A 93 -2.88 -2.55 -17.02
CA ILE A 93 -2.95 -1.09 -17.14
C ILE A 93 -4.35 -0.51 -16.89
N ALA A 94 -5.41 -1.32 -17.03
CA ALA A 94 -6.78 -0.89 -16.76
C ALA A 94 -7.06 -0.67 -15.26
N PHE A 95 -6.14 -1.11 -14.37
CA PHE A 95 -6.20 -0.83 -12.94
C PHE A 95 -5.54 0.52 -12.56
N GLY A 96 -5.11 1.29 -13.55
CA GLY A 96 -4.50 2.60 -13.33
C GLY A 96 -3.07 2.52 -12.82
N PRO A 97 -2.50 3.68 -12.39
CA PRO A 97 -1.15 3.74 -11.87
C PRO A 97 -1.01 2.90 -10.60
N ALA A 98 0.05 2.09 -10.55
CA ALA A 98 0.34 1.28 -9.37
C ALA A 98 0.70 2.18 -8.19
N TRP A 99 0.19 1.84 -7.00
CA TRP A 99 0.46 2.56 -5.76
C TRP A 99 -0.01 4.02 -5.84
N THR A 100 -1.21 4.24 -6.35
CA THR A 100 -1.80 5.59 -6.36
C THR A 100 -2.21 5.94 -4.94
N ASP A 101 -1.73 7.09 -4.43
CA ASP A 101 -2.15 7.75 -3.17
C ASP A 101 -3.66 8.02 -3.18
N THR A 102 -4.45 7.05 -2.71
CA THR A 102 -5.93 7.11 -2.71
C THR A 102 -6.52 7.73 -1.45
N ASP A 103 -5.77 7.83 -0.36
CA ASP A 103 -6.18 8.51 0.87
C ASP A 103 -5.65 9.95 0.97
N HIS A 104 -4.84 10.36 0.00
CA HIS A 104 -4.27 11.70 -0.15
C HIS A 104 -3.44 12.12 1.07
N ASN A 105 -2.76 11.16 1.67
CA ASN A 105 -1.92 11.38 2.85
C ASN A 105 -0.50 11.86 2.48
N GLY A 106 -0.16 11.89 1.17
CA GLY A 106 1.14 12.30 0.64
C GLY A 106 2.11 11.14 0.40
N CYS A 107 1.78 9.94 0.84
CA CYS A 107 2.50 8.69 0.60
C CYS A 107 1.73 7.81 -0.38
N ASN A 108 2.45 7.05 -1.20
CA ASN A 108 1.82 6.06 -2.04
C ASN A 108 1.46 4.80 -1.22
N GLN A 109 0.51 4.01 -1.72
CA GLN A 109 0.04 2.82 -1.01
C GLN A 109 1.10 1.75 -0.82
N ARG A 110 2.19 1.77 -1.60
CA ARG A 110 3.32 0.89 -1.31
C ARG A 110 4.01 1.30 -0.02
N ASP A 111 4.26 2.59 0.18
CA ASP A 111 4.89 3.08 1.41
C ASP A 111 3.97 2.90 2.63
N ASP A 112 2.66 3.10 2.47
CA ASP A 112 1.67 2.78 3.51
C ASP A 112 1.73 1.31 3.92
N VAL A 113 1.74 0.39 2.95
CA VAL A 113 1.80 -1.06 3.21
C VAL A 113 3.13 -1.45 3.84
N LEU A 114 4.25 -0.91 3.34
CA LEU A 114 5.56 -1.18 3.92
C LEU A 114 5.65 -0.73 5.38
N LEU A 115 5.13 0.47 5.70
CA LEU A 115 5.08 0.96 7.08
C LEU A 115 4.12 0.15 7.94
N ARG A 116 2.95 -0.21 7.42
CA ARG A 116 1.95 -1.00 8.15
C ARG A 116 2.50 -2.38 8.52
N ASP A 117 3.16 -3.04 7.57
CA ASP A 117 3.57 -4.44 7.68
C ASP A 117 5.00 -4.63 8.22
N VAL A 118 5.75 -3.55 8.49
CA VAL A 118 7.09 -3.68 9.07
C VAL A 118 7.02 -4.32 10.47
N ALA A 119 7.91 -5.28 10.72
CA ALA A 119 7.99 -5.97 11.99
C ALA A 119 8.47 -5.01 13.09
N ARG A 120 7.55 -4.52 13.91
CA ARG A 120 7.83 -3.59 15.03
C ARG A 120 8.72 -4.19 16.13
N SER A 121 8.90 -5.52 16.11
CA SER A 121 9.83 -6.23 17.00
C SER A 121 11.30 -6.07 16.58
N ALA A 122 11.58 -5.49 15.41
CA ALA A 122 12.92 -5.19 14.92
C ALA A 122 13.07 -3.69 14.61
N PRO A 123 14.30 -3.13 14.66
CA PRO A 123 14.54 -1.76 14.22
C PRO A 123 14.16 -1.55 12.75
N TYR A 124 13.55 -0.40 12.47
CA TYR A 124 13.27 0.06 11.11
C TYR A 124 13.53 1.57 11.04
N ARG A 125 13.67 2.10 9.82
CA ARG A 125 13.98 3.52 9.58
C ARG A 125 13.06 4.08 8.52
N VAL A 126 12.47 5.23 8.82
CA VAL A 126 11.65 6.03 7.90
C VAL A 126 12.34 7.36 7.61
N GLY A 127 11.98 8.02 6.52
CA GLY A 127 12.39 9.38 6.20
C GLY A 127 11.30 10.13 5.43
N THR A 128 11.54 11.40 5.14
CA THR A 128 10.61 12.24 4.38
C THR A 128 11.08 12.36 2.93
N GLN A 129 10.22 12.06 1.96
CA GLN A 129 10.52 12.17 0.54
C GLN A 129 9.29 12.59 -0.26
N ARG A 130 9.41 13.64 -1.08
CA ARG A 130 8.38 14.08 -2.06
C ARG A 130 6.96 14.22 -1.48
N GLY A 131 6.83 14.74 -0.26
CA GLY A 131 5.55 14.94 0.41
C GLY A 131 5.13 13.79 1.34
N CYS A 132 5.73 12.62 1.20
CA CYS A 132 5.56 11.50 2.11
C CYS A 132 6.46 11.67 3.34
N ASP A 133 5.91 11.66 4.56
CA ASP A 133 6.67 11.85 5.80
C ASP A 133 7.19 10.54 6.42
N HIS A 134 6.74 9.39 5.90
CA HIS A 134 7.05 8.07 6.43
C HIS A 134 7.55 7.09 5.37
N ASP A 135 8.37 7.59 4.45
CA ASP A 135 9.00 6.79 3.41
C ASP A 135 9.95 5.75 4.03
N LEU A 136 9.73 4.46 3.77
CA LEU A 136 10.43 3.40 4.46
C LEU A 136 11.82 3.17 3.84
N LEU A 137 12.88 3.36 4.64
CA LEU A 137 14.28 3.30 4.23
C LEU A 137 15.00 1.98 4.62
N ALA A 138 14.60 1.35 5.73
CA ALA A 138 15.13 0.07 6.17
C ALA A 138 14.15 -0.61 7.14
N GLY A 139 14.20 -1.93 7.26
CA GLY A 139 13.37 -2.68 8.22
C GLY A 139 13.40 -4.18 7.97
N THR A 140 12.60 -4.90 8.76
CA THR A 140 12.36 -6.33 8.60
C THR A 140 10.87 -6.56 8.39
N TRP A 141 10.50 -7.44 7.46
CA TRP A 141 9.12 -7.87 7.22
C TRP A 141 9.05 -9.37 7.40
N ILE A 142 8.01 -9.85 8.08
CA ILE A 142 7.71 -11.28 8.17
C ILE A 142 6.72 -11.59 7.06
N ASP A 143 7.15 -12.39 6.07
CA ASP A 143 6.30 -12.75 4.94
C ASP A 143 5.04 -13.48 5.44
N PRO A 144 3.83 -12.95 5.22
CA PRO A 144 2.59 -13.51 5.76
C PRO A 144 2.27 -14.90 5.17
N TYR A 145 2.87 -15.24 4.03
CA TYR A 145 2.57 -16.46 3.30
C TYR A 145 3.55 -17.60 3.58
N SER A 146 4.77 -17.27 4.00
CA SER A 146 5.84 -18.23 4.27
C SER A 146 6.34 -18.20 5.72
N GLY A 147 5.96 -17.19 6.50
CA GLY A 147 6.47 -16.95 7.86
C GLY A 147 7.95 -16.55 7.91
N THR A 148 8.61 -16.37 6.76
CA THR A 148 10.04 -16.13 6.68
C THR A 148 10.35 -14.63 6.78
N PRO A 149 11.29 -14.21 7.65
CA PRO A 149 11.71 -12.82 7.72
C PRO A 149 12.55 -12.41 6.50
N THR A 150 12.35 -11.19 6.01
CA THR A 150 13.23 -10.53 5.03
C THR A 150 13.64 -9.17 5.58
N THR A 151 14.94 -8.90 5.64
CA THR A 151 15.48 -7.63 6.15
C THR A 151 16.08 -6.82 5.01
N LEU A 152 15.72 -5.54 4.92
CA LEU A 152 16.32 -4.56 4.03
C LEU A 152 17.08 -3.53 4.86
N THR A 153 18.38 -3.40 4.63
CA THR A 153 19.21 -2.34 5.23
C THR A 153 19.16 -1.03 4.43
N ASP A 154 18.80 -1.14 3.15
CA ASP A 154 18.50 -0.02 2.26
C ASP A 154 17.38 -0.41 1.29
N ALA A 155 16.13 -0.10 1.68
CA ALA A 155 14.93 -0.35 0.91
C ALA A 155 14.84 0.48 -0.39
N LYS A 156 15.73 1.46 -0.58
CA LYS A 156 15.81 2.29 -1.80
C LYS A 156 16.85 1.79 -2.80
N SER A 157 17.73 0.88 -2.38
CA SER A 157 18.69 0.25 -3.29
C SER A 157 18.00 -0.65 -4.32
N GLN A 158 18.51 -0.66 -5.55
CA GLN A 158 17.97 -1.50 -6.64
C GLN A 158 18.11 -3.00 -6.35
N GLN A 159 19.09 -3.37 -5.53
CA GLN A 159 19.38 -4.75 -5.17
C GLN A 159 18.42 -5.27 -4.10
N GLN A 160 18.04 -4.43 -3.13
CA GLN A 160 17.19 -4.88 -2.02
C GLN A 160 15.71 -4.55 -2.21
N ALA A 161 15.36 -3.45 -2.88
CA ALA A 161 13.95 -3.09 -3.10
C ALA A 161 13.08 -4.22 -3.69
N PRO A 162 13.58 -5.11 -4.58
CA PRO A 162 12.81 -6.24 -5.09
C PRO A 162 12.61 -7.40 -4.11
N LEU A 163 13.37 -7.45 -3.00
CA LEU A 163 13.31 -8.54 -2.02
C LEU A 163 12.02 -8.50 -1.19
N VAL A 164 11.45 -7.30 -0.97
CA VAL A 164 10.10 -7.12 -0.41
C VAL A 164 9.21 -6.45 -1.45
N GLN A 165 8.15 -7.14 -1.84
CA GLN A 165 7.18 -6.68 -2.82
C GLN A 165 5.82 -6.47 -2.17
N ILE A 166 4.99 -5.66 -2.81
CA ILE A 166 3.59 -5.56 -2.43
C ILE A 166 2.77 -6.48 -3.33
N ASP A 167 2.14 -7.48 -2.74
CA ASP A 167 1.23 -8.40 -3.42
C ASP A 167 -0.22 -7.95 -3.27
N HIS A 168 -1.03 -8.30 -4.26
CA HIS A 168 -2.49 -8.28 -4.17
C HIS A 168 -2.97 -9.67 -3.74
N ILE A 169 -3.51 -9.80 -2.53
CA ILE A 169 -4.01 -11.07 -1.98
C ILE A 169 -4.93 -11.76 -3.00
N VAL A 170 -5.97 -11.06 -3.45
CA VAL A 170 -6.69 -11.39 -4.68
C VAL A 170 -5.99 -10.70 -5.84
N ALA A 171 -5.24 -11.47 -6.62
CA ALA A 171 -4.45 -10.94 -7.73
C ALA A 171 -5.30 -10.17 -8.74
N LEU A 172 -4.76 -9.10 -9.33
CA LEU A 172 -5.46 -8.28 -10.33
C LEU A 172 -5.98 -9.11 -11.53
N SER A 173 -5.24 -10.13 -11.96
CA SER A 173 -5.66 -11.05 -13.02
C SER A 173 -6.85 -11.92 -12.62
N VAL A 174 -6.92 -12.35 -11.35
CA VAL A 174 -8.05 -13.09 -10.80
C VAL A 174 -9.26 -12.17 -10.74
N ALA A 175 -9.11 -10.97 -10.16
CA ALA A 175 -10.19 -9.99 -10.10
C ALA A 175 -10.73 -9.64 -11.51
N TRP A 176 -9.85 -9.47 -12.50
CA TRP A 176 -10.23 -9.24 -13.90
C TRP A 176 -11.17 -10.33 -14.42
N ARG A 177 -10.78 -11.59 -14.24
CA ARG A 177 -11.56 -12.76 -14.65
C ARG A 177 -12.90 -12.85 -13.92
N ASP A 178 -12.92 -12.45 -12.66
CA ASP A 178 -14.02 -12.71 -11.75
C ASP A 178 -15.06 -11.57 -11.69
N GLY A 179 -14.77 -10.43 -12.32
CA GLY A 179 -15.75 -9.35 -12.50
C GLY A 179 -15.15 -7.99 -12.85
N ALA A 180 -13.89 -7.74 -12.49
CA ALA A 180 -13.28 -6.41 -12.59
C ALA A 180 -13.08 -5.90 -14.02
N ARG A 181 -13.14 -6.78 -15.03
CA ARG A 181 -13.18 -6.38 -16.44
C ARG A 181 -14.36 -5.48 -16.80
N ASP A 182 -15.50 -5.66 -16.12
CA ASP A 182 -16.75 -4.94 -16.41
C ASP A 182 -16.93 -3.73 -15.47
N TRP A 183 -15.97 -3.48 -14.58
CA TRP A 183 -15.97 -2.31 -13.70
C TRP A 183 -15.64 -1.01 -14.46
N THR A 184 -15.93 0.11 -13.81
CA THR A 184 -15.37 1.41 -14.17
C THR A 184 -13.86 1.46 -13.87
N ASP A 185 -13.16 2.43 -14.45
CA ASP A 185 -11.73 2.63 -14.16
C ASP A 185 -11.50 2.96 -12.68
N ASP A 186 -12.35 3.79 -12.07
CA ASP A 186 -12.25 4.18 -10.65
C ASP A 186 -12.42 2.98 -9.70
N GLN A 187 -13.33 2.05 -10.01
CA GLN A 187 -13.49 0.82 -9.25
C GLN A 187 -12.25 -0.07 -9.34
N ARG A 188 -11.64 -0.21 -10.53
CA ARG A 188 -10.38 -0.96 -10.68
C ARG A 188 -9.23 -0.28 -9.94
N LEU A 189 -9.12 1.05 -10.04
CA LEU A 189 -8.11 1.82 -9.32
C LEU A 189 -8.26 1.65 -7.81
N THR A 190 -9.49 1.73 -7.30
CA THR A 190 -9.80 1.51 -5.88
C THR A 190 -9.38 0.11 -5.44
N PHE A 191 -9.77 -0.94 -6.17
CA PHE A 191 -9.38 -2.31 -5.85
C PHE A 191 -7.86 -2.53 -5.86
N ALA A 192 -7.16 -1.92 -6.81
CA ALA A 192 -5.72 -2.05 -6.94
C ALA A 192 -4.93 -1.35 -5.83
N ASN A 193 -5.54 -0.39 -5.14
CA ASN A 193 -4.91 0.38 -4.06
C ASN A 193 -5.58 0.16 -2.70
N ASP A 194 -6.51 -0.80 -2.59
CA ASP A 194 -7.16 -1.14 -1.33
C ASP A 194 -6.16 -1.83 -0.38
N LEU A 195 -5.81 -1.15 0.71
CA LEU A 195 -4.91 -1.68 1.73
C LEU A 195 -5.35 -3.05 2.27
N ARG A 196 -6.65 -3.39 2.27
CA ARG A 196 -7.14 -4.71 2.70
C ARG A 196 -6.73 -5.82 1.73
N ASN A 197 -6.53 -5.50 0.45
CA ASN A 197 -6.06 -6.41 -0.59
C ASN A 197 -4.53 -6.36 -0.78
N LEU A 198 -3.83 -5.38 -0.20
CA LEU A 198 -2.38 -5.23 -0.35
C LEU A 198 -1.58 -5.79 0.83
N VAL A 199 -0.43 -6.38 0.56
CA VAL A 199 0.49 -6.90 1.59
C VAL A 199 1.96 -6.88 1.22
N ALA A 200 2.83 -6.59 2.18
CA ALA A 200 4.27 -6.82 2.03
C ALA A 200 4.60 -8.32 2.14
N THR A 201 5.21 -8.89 1.11
CA THR A 201 5.67 -10.29 1.07
C THR A 201 7.06 -10.36 0.43
N SER A 202 7.75 -11.50 0.56
CA SER A 202 9.03 -11.66 -0.12
C SER A 202 8.85 -11.69 -1.64
N GLY A 203 9.83 -11.18 -2.38
CA GLY A 203 9.80 -11.20 -3.83
C GLY A 203 9.71 -12.61 -4.41
N ALA A 204 10.35 -13.59 -3.75
CA ALA A 204 10.30 -15.00 -4.15
C ALA A 204 8.89 -15.59 -3.98
N THR A 205 8.24 -15.37 -2.84
CA THR A 205 6.88 -15.86 -2.62
C THR A 205 5.88 -15.20 -3.55
N ASN A 206 5.99 -13.88 -3.79
CA ASN A 206 5.12 -13.17 -4.72
C ASN A 206 5.27 -13.69 -6.16
N GLN A 207 6.49 -13.98 -6.60
CA GLN A 207 6.75 -14.57 -7.92
C GLN A 207 6.19 -15.99 -8.02
N ALA A 208 6.30 -16.79 -6.96
CA ALA A 208 5.73 -18.14 -6.91
C ALA A 208 4.19 -18.12 -6.94
N LYS A 209 3.55 -17.15 -6.28
CA LYS A 209 2.11 -16.92 -6.35
C LYS A 209 1.67 -16.44 -7.72
N GLY A 210 2.34 -15.42 -8.25
CA GLY A 210 2.02 -14.81 -9.53
C GLY A 210 0.57 -14.35 -9.61
N GLY A 211 -0.08 -14.61 -10.74
CA GLY A 211 -1.50 -14.32 -10.98
C GLY A 211 -2.47 -15.43 -10.60
N SER A 212 -2.04 -16.37 -9.74
CA SER A 212 -2.81 -17.55 -9.36
C SER A 212 -3.98 -17.23 -8.43
N ASP A 213 -5.05 -18.01 -8.54
CA ASP A 213 -6.14 -18.03 -7.56
C ASP A 213 -5.83 -18.97 -6.38
N ALA A 214 -6.72 -18.99 -5.39
CA ALA A 214 -6.56 -19.80 -4.18
C ALA A 214 -6.62 -21.32 -4.44
N ALA A 215 -7.14 -21.76 -5.60
CA ALA A 215 -7.10 -23.16 -6.00
C ALA A 215 -5.71 -23.57 -6.48
N SER A 216 -5.05 -22.68 -7.23
CA SER A 216 -3.78 -22.95 -7.93
C SER A 216 -2.55 -22.66 -7.08
N TRP A 217 -2.67 -21.76 -6.09
CA TRP A 217 -1.58 -21.43 -5.17
C TRP A 217 -2.09 -21.27 -3.73
N ARG A 218 -1.30 -21.71 -2.75
CA ARG A 218 -1.63 -21.63 -1.33
C ARG A 218 -0.40 -21.28 -0.49
N PRO A 219 -0.55 -20.51 0.61
CA PRO A 219 0.54 -20.29 1.55
C PRO A 219 0.78 -21.52 2.43
N ILE A 220 1.79 -21.45 3.30
CA ILE A 220 2.09 -22.51 4.27
C ILE A 220 0.88 -22.81 5.17
N PRO A 221 0.75 -24.03 5.71
CA PRO A 221 -0.45 -24.44 6.45
C PRO A 221 -0.87 -23.49 7.59
N SER A 222 0.09 -22.90 8.32
CA SER A 222 -0.19 -21.97 9.42
C SER A 222 -0.74 -20.62 8.97
N ALA A 223 -0.50 -20.22 7.70
CA ALA A 223 -0.96 -18.97 7.13
C ALA A 223 -2.30 -19.10 6.38
N GLN A 224 -2.75 -20.33 6.10
CA GLN A 224 -3.93 -20.58 5.27
C GLN A 224 -5.23 -20.01 5.84
N CYS A 225 -5.44 -20.07 7.16
CA CYS A 225 -6.63 -19.51 7.78
C CYS A 225 -6.76 -18.01 7.47
N THR A 226 -5.76 -17.20 7.86
CA THR A 226 -5.84 -15.75 7.66
C THR A 226 -5.85 -15.37 6.19
N TYR A 227 -5.10 -16.10 5.35
CA TYR A 227 -5.18 -15.90 3.90
C TYR A 227 -6.61 -16.08 3.40
N ALA A 228 -7.27 -17.18 3.74
CA ALA A 228 -8.63 -17.46 3.27
C ALA A 228 -9.65 -16.47 3.82
N VAL A 229 -9.55 -16.07 5.09
CA VAL A 229 -10.43 -15.05 5.69
C VAL A 229 -10.36 -13.76 4.90
N ARG A 230 -9.16 -13.24 4.64
CA ARG A 230 -8.98 -12.01 3.87
C ARG A 230 -9.42 -12.17 2.43
N TYR A 231 -9.04 -13.26 1.78
CA TYR A 231 -9.38 -13.54 0.39
C TYR A 231 -10.90 -13.56 0.17
N VAL A 232 -11.65 -14.26 1.04
CA VAL A 232 -13.12 -14.27 1.00
C VAL A 232 -13.69 -12.88 1.29
N GLY A 233 -13.17 -12.18 2.30
CA GLY A 233 -13.61 -10.83 2.63
C GLY A 233 -13.45 -9.84 1.47
N ILE A 234 -12.34 -9.92 0.73
CA ILE A 234 -12.09 -9.10 -0.46
C ILE A 234 -13.06 -9.46 -1.57
N LYS A 235 -13.24 -10.75 -1.89
CA LYS A 235 -14.20 -11.14 -2.94
C LYS A 235 -15.62 -10.71 -2.60
N ALA A 236 -16.02 -10.83 -1.34
CA ALA A 236 -17.33 -10.36 -0.87
C ALA A 236 -17.48 -8.84 -0.98
N ALA A 237 -16.48 -8.07 -0.53
CA ALA A 237 -16.53 -6.61 -0.55
C ALA A 237 -16.63 -6.02 -1.98
N TYR A 238 -16.08 -6.72 -2.97
CA TYR A 238 -16.07 -6.31 -4.37
C TYR A 238 -17.05 -7.06 -5.26
N ALA A 239 -17.90 -7.93 -4.69
CA ALA A 239 -18.82 -8.80 -5.42
C ALA A 239 -18.12 -9.58 -6.56
N LEU A 240 -16.88 -10.04 -6.32
CA LEU A 240 -16.14 -10.86 -7.27
C LEU A 240 -16.68 -12.30 -7.25
N ALA A 241 -16.91 -12.85 -8.43
CA ALA A 241 -17.33 -14.25 -8.56
C ALA A 241 -16.20 -15.20 -8.12
N ILE A 242 -16.56 -16.43 -7.78
CA ILE A 242 -15.62 -17.48 -7.38
C ILE A 242 -15.81 -18.73 -8.25
N THR A 243 -14.74 -19.47 -8.52
CA THR A 243 -14.89 -20.78 -9.18
C THR A 243 -15.19 -21.88 -8.17
N PRO A 244 -15.80 -23.02 -8.57
CA PRO A 244 -16.01 -24.15 -7.66
C PRO A 244 -14.71 -24.61 -6.98
N ALA A 245 -13.63 -24.79 -7.76
CA ALA A 245 -12.34 -25.24 -7.23
C ALA A 245 -11.72 -24.23 -6.25
N GLU A 246 -11.89 -22.94 -6.50
CA GLU A 246 -11.42 -21.88 -5.60
C GLU A 246 -12.27 -21.82 -4.32
N SER A 247 -13.58 -22.04 -4.42
CA SER A 247 -14.46 -22.15 -3.26
C SER A 247 -14.07 -23.31 -2.36
N ASP A 248 -13.87 -24.50 -2.94
CA ASP A 248 -13.41 -25.69 -2.20
C ASP A 248 -12.04 -25.45 -1.55
N ALA A 249 -11.16 -24.74 -2.26
CA ALA A 249 -9.85 -24.41 -1.75
C ALA A 249 -9.91 -23.51 -0.51
N LEU A 250 -10.69 -22.43 -0.58
CA LEU A 250 -10.88 -21.50 0.53
C LEU A 250 -11.61 -22.16 1.70
N ALA A 251 -12.62 -23.01 1.44
CA ALA A 251 -13.30 -23.79 2.47
C ALA A 251 -12.30 -24.68 3.24
N GLY A 252 -11.45 -25.42 2.52
CA GLY A 252 -10.39 -26.24 3.10
C GLY A 252 -9.40 -25.44 3.95
N MET A 253 -9.08 -24.21 3.56
CA MET A 253 -8.23 -23.32 4.35
C MET A 253 -8.93 -22.77 5.59
N LEU A 254 -10.22 -22.42 5.49
CA LEU A 254 -11.03 -21.94 6.63
C LEU A 254 -11.27 -23.02 7.71
N HIS A 255 -11.18 -24.30 7.35
CA HIS A 255 -11.16 -25.41 8.31
C HIS A 255 -9.90 -25.42 9.18
N ARG A 256 -8.83 -24.71 8.81
CA ARG A 256 -7.61 -24.59 9.61
C ARG A 256 -7.65 -23.47 10.65
N CYS A 257 -8.76 -22.73 10.72
CA CYS A 257 -8.91 -21.61 11.66
C CYS A 257 -9.15 -22.00 13.12
N GLY A 258 -9.20 -23.30 13.43
CA GLY A 258 -9.72 -23.82 14.70
C GLY A 258 -11.16 -24.29 14.58
#